data_AF-A0A1W9HNV0-F1
#
_entry.id   AF-A0A1W9HNV0-F1
#
_cell.length_a   1.000
_cell.length_b   1.000
_cell.length_c   1.000
_cell.angle_alpha   90.00
_cell.angle_beta   90.00
_cell.angle_gamma   90.00
#
_symmetry.space_group_name_H-M   'P 1'
#
loop_
_entity.id
_entity.type
_entity.pdbx_description
1 polymer ?
#
loop_
_entity_poly.entity_id
_entity_poly.type
_entity_poly.pdbx_seq_one_letter_code
_entity_poly.pdbx_strand_id
1 'polypeptide(L)'
;MCDMILPVIFFAVSGFSSADANCFPENSLRIPTFTETTGVTSGQYEELIRKVHMEFAPDFKAVNRDLEVISAWRSAEVQAYASSNGKIDQVVVNGGMARHPLMNRDALTLIICHELGHHIGGAPQALFFTGRTVEGQADYFATLKCLRRLFAHDDNKNFLSDDSVDPYILKECNSSFELNRDVAICVRSALASKTVGNVTAEVQRKKFPRFDTPDQTRVERLIHGHTGPQCRLDTYLAGVFCPVQVSLDLSPLDLDVGACSRWFGQKRGARPLCWYDEKLNFTYPYDLKLMSSETKN
;
A
#
# COMPACT_ATOMS: atom_id res chain seq x y z
N MET A 1 -57.34 -17.33 29.26
CA MET A 1 -56.35 -17.11 30.34
C MET A 1 -55.64 -18.45 30.54
N CYS A 2 -54.40 -18.71 30.10
CA CYS A 2 -53.25 -17.84 29.86
C CYS A 2 -52.76 -17.87 28.40
N ASP A 3 -52.30 -16.72 27.95
CA ASP A 3 -51.64 -16.49 26.67
C ASP A 3 -50.22 -17.06 26.65
N MET A 4 -49.85 -17.59 25.47
CA MET A 4 -48.56 -18.17 25.16
C MET A 4 -47.64 -17.04 24.68
N ILE A 5 -46.70 -16.60 25.52
CA ILE A 5 -45.71 -15.56 25.18
C ILE A 5 -44.55 -16.23 24.43
N LEU A 6 -44.41 -15.89 23.14
CA LEU A 6 -43.22 -16.21 22.33
C LEU A 6 -41.99 -15.47 22.91
N PRO A 7 -40.83 -16.13 23.07
CA PRO A 7 -39.60 -15.42 23.42
C PRO A 7 -39.11 -14.64 22.20
N VAL A 8 -39.10 -13.31 22.32
CA VAL A 8 -38.38 -12.42 21.40
C VAL A 8 -36.89 -12.65 21.63
N ILE A 9 -36.26 -13.40 20.72
CA ILE A 9 -34.81 -13.54 20.68
C ILE A 9 -34.24 -12.21 20.15
N PHE A 10 -33.73 -11.39 21.07
CA PHE A 10 -32.90 -10.24 20.72
C PHE A 10 -31.61 -10.77 20.09
N PHE A 11 -31.49 -10.64 18.76
CA PHE A 11 -30.19 -10.70 18.11
C PHE A 11 -29.41 -9.46 18.53
N ALA A 12 -28.51 -9.63 19.51
CA ALA A 12 -27.46 -8.65 19.74
C ALA A 12 -26.61 -8.58 18.47
N VAL A 13 -26.77 -7.50 17.69
CA VAL A 13 -25.85 -7.16 16.61
C VAL A 13 -24.56 -6.73 17.30
N SER A 14 -23.67 -7.68 17.54
CA SER A 14 -22.29 -7.38 17.85
C SER A 14 -21.73 -6.61 16.65
N GLY A 15 -21.51 -5.30 16.84
CA GLY A 15 -20.82 -4.48 15.85
C GLY A 15 -19.50 -5.14 15.50
N PHE A 16 -19.33 -5.48 14.23
CA PHE A 16 -18.04 -5.90 13.70
C PHE A 16 -17.09 -4.69 13.78
N SER A 17 -16.24 -4.67 14.80
CA SER A 17 -15.06 -3.81 14.78
C SER A 17 -14.16 -4.33 13.66
N SER A 18 -13.90 -3.50 12.65
CA SER A 18 -12.96 -3.85 11.59
C SER A 18 -11.60 -4.11 12.22
N ALA A 19 -11.04 -5.30 12.07
CA ALA A 19 -9.69 -5.58 12.51
C ALA A 19 -8.73 -4.57 11.86
N ASP A 20 -7.96 -3.84 12.68
CA ASP A 20 -6.90 -2.93 12.22
C ASP A 20 -5.89 -3.74 11.38
N ALA A 21 -5.48 -3.25 10.20
CA ALA A 21 -4.32 -3.84 9.52
C ALA A 21 -3.12 -3.00 9.86
N ASN A 22 -2.20 -3.67 10.53
CA ASN A 22 -0.92 -3.14 10.95
C ASN A 22 0.06 -3.23 9.79
N CYS A 23 0.87 -2.19 9.58
CA CYS A 23 1.91 -2.14 8.54
C CYS A 23 2.98 -3.24 8.68
N PHE A 24 3.24 -3.64 9.92
CA PHE A 24 4.21 -4.66 10.29
C PHE A 24 3.55 -5.74 11.13
N PRO A 25 4.11 -6.98 11.11
CA PRO A 25 3.74 -8.00 12.09
C PRO A 25 3.85 -7.48 13.53
N GLU A 26 3.14 -8.12 14.45
CA GLU A 26 3.27 -7.83 15.87
C GLU A 26 4.74 -7.79 16.30
N ASN A 27 5.12 -6.68 16.93
CA ASN A 27 6.50 -6.44 17.33
C ASN A 27 6.55 -5.59 18.59
N SER A 28 7.67 -5.68 19.32
CA SER A 28 7.89 -4.98 20.58
C SER A 28 8.89 -3.83 20.47
N LEU A 29 9.25 -3.40 19.25
CA LEU A 29 10.17 -2.29 19.06
C LEU A 29 9.53 -0.98 19.54
N ARG A 30 10.30 -0.21 20.31
CA ARG A 30 9.87 1.06 20.91
C ARG A 30 10.93 2.12 20.69
N ILE A 31 10.54 3.26 20.11
CA ILE A 31 11.39 4.44 19.92
C ILE A 31 10.75 5.62 20.65
N PRO A 32 11.16 5.91 21.90
CA PRO A 32 10.58 6.97 22.73
C PRO A 32 10.75 8.38 22.15
N THR A 33 10.07 9.38 22.73
CA THR A 33 10.13 10.76 22.25
C THR A 33 11.45 11.47 22.54
N PHE A 34 12.22 11.06 23.55
CA PHE A 34 13.49 11.70 23.90
C PHE A 34 14.65 11.37 22.94
N THR A 35 14.44 10.52 21.93
CA THR A 35 15.43 10.17 20.90
C THR A 35 15.31 11.08 19.67
N GLU A 36 15.01 12.37 19.84
CA GLU A 36 14.69 13.32 18.74
C GLU A 36 15.77 13.47 17.65
N THR A 37 16.93 12.84 17.81
CA THR A 37 18.06 12.92 16.87
C THR A 37 18.08 11.83 15.79
N THR A 38 17.11 10.91 15.75
CA THR A 38 17.06 9.85 14.73
C THR A 38 15.75 9.87 13.93
N GLY A 39 15.83 9.57 12.64
CA GLY A 39 14.66 9.47 11.75
C GLY A 39 14.10 10.82 11.29
N VAL A 40 12.78 10.95 11.33
CA VAL A 40 12.02 12.12 10.88
C VAL A 40 11.70 13.04 12.07
N THR A 41 11.91 14.34 11.90
CA THR A 41 11.55 15.35 12.92
C THR A 41 10.04 15.53 13.04
N SER A 42 9.56 16.05 14.18
CA SER A 42 8.13 16.35 14.38
C SER A 42 7.57 17.31 13.34
N GLY A 43 8.34 18.34 12.94
CA GLY A 43 7.92 19.29 11.90
C GLY A 43 7.75 18.62 10.54
N GLN A 44 8.71 17.80 10.11
CA GLN A 44 8.61 17.03 8.86
C GLN A 44 7.46 16.02 8.90
N TYR A 45 7.23 15.43 10.07
CA TYR A 45 6.15 14.49 10.31
C TYR A 45 4.77 15.12 10.11
N GLU A 46 4.50 16.25 10.76
CA GLU A 46 3.24 17.00 10.61
C GLU A 46 3.05 17.55 9.19
N GLU A 47 4.12 18.05 8.56
CA GLU A 47 4.07 18.50 7.17
C GLU A 47 3.66 17.36 6.23
N LEU A 48 4.21 16.16 6.45
CA LEU A 48 3.89 14.98 5.66
C LEU A 48 2.43 14.55 5.83
N ILE A 49 1.96 14.43 7.07
CA ILE A 49 0.56 14.08 7.38
C ILE A 49 -0.40 15.03 6.65
N ARG A 50 -0.16 16.34 6.74
CA ARG A 50 -0.95 17.37 6.05
C ARG A 50 -0.88 17.23 4.54
N LYS A 51 0.31 17.02 3.97
CA LYS A 51 0.50 16.84 2.52
C LYS A 51 -0.33 15.66 2.00
N VAL A 52 -0.27 14.53 2.69
CA VAL A 52 -1.04 13.34 2.32
C VAL A 52 -2.55 13.59 2.43
N HIS A 53 -3.01 14.15 3.54
CA HIS A 53 -4.44 14.42 3.73
C HIS A 53 -4.99 15.33 2.61
N MET A 54 -4.29 16.43 2.28
CA MET A 54 -4.74 17.32 1.20
C MET A 54 -4.79 16.66 -0.17
N GLU A 55 -3.84 15.77 -0.48
CA GLU A 55 -3.77 15.08 -1.77
C GLU A 55 -4.88 14.05 -1.93
N PHE A 56 -5.21 13.29 -0.87
CA PHE A 56 -6.10 12.12 -0.98
C PHE A 56 -7.51 12.33 -0.41
N ALA A 57 -7.74 13.32 0.45
CA ALA A 57 -9.08 13.57 0.98
C ALA A 57 -10.17 13.72 -0.10
N PRO A 58 -9.93 14.36 -1.26
CA PRO A 58 -10.92 14.43 -2.34
C PRO A 58 -11.37 13.05 -2.86
N ASP A 59 -10.47 12.07 -2.93
CA ASP A 59 -10.79 10.72 -3.45
C ASP A 59 -11.75 9.99 -2.51
N PHE A 60 -11.53 10.10 -1.20
CA PHE A 60 -12.42 9.53 -0.19
C PHE A 60 -13.78 10.23 -0.20
N LYS A 61 -13.79 11.56 -0.36
CA LYS A 61 -15.03 12.34 -0.45
C LYS A 61 -15.85 11.96 -1.69
N ALA A 62 -15.21 11.62 -2.80
CA ALA A 62 -15.89 11.19 -4.03
C ALA A 62 -16.73 9.91 -3.84
N VAL A 63 -16.37 9.07 -2.84
CA VAL A 63 -17.12 7.86 -2.47
C VAL A 63 -17.88 8.01 -1.15
N ASN A 64 -18.18 9.26 -0.74
CA ASN A 64 -18.93 9.60 0.47
C ASN A 64 -18.29 9.07 1.78
N ARG A 65 -16.95 9.08 1.83
CA ARG A 65 -16.13 8.74 3.00
C ARG A 65 -15.21 9.91 3.36
N ASP A 66 -14.73 9.91 4.59
CA ASP A 66 -13.83 10.93 5.11
C ASP A 66 -12.47 10.31 5.40
N LEU A 67 -11.38 10.94 4.95
CA LEU A 67 -10.02 10.51 5.27
C LEU A 67 -9.49 11.27 6.49
N GLU A 68 -9.06 10.54 7.51
CA GLU A 68 -8.30 11.08 8.64
C GLU A 68 -6.90 10.47 8.67
N VAL A 69 -5.87 11.31 8.52
CA VAL A 69 -4.48 10.88 8.69
C VAL A 69 -4.01 11.38 10.05
N ILE A 70 -3.80 10.45 10.98
CA ILE A 70 -3.62 10.73 12.41
C ILE A 70 -2.14 10.65 12.76
N SER A 71 -1.63 11.77 13.26
CA SER A 71 -0.31 11.91 13.89
C SER A 71 -0.37 11.38 15.34
N ALA A 72 0.19 10.21 15.59
CA ALA A 72 0.37 9.68 16.95
C ALA A 72 1.81 9.91 17.43
N TRP A 73 2.31 11.15 17.32
CA TRP A 73 3.72 11.50 17.56
C TRP A 73 4.25 11.01 18.92
N ARG A 74 3.46 11.11 20.00
CA ARG A 74 3.88 10.68 21.35
C ARG A 74 3.96 9.17 21.54
N SER A 75 3.35 8.39 20.64
CA SER A 75 3.42 6.95 20.68
C SER A 75 4.85 6.47 20.42
N ALA A 76 5.34 5.56 21.25
CA ALA A 76 6.66 4.96 21.08
C ALA A 76 6.64 3.73 20.17
N GLU A 77 5.47 3.22 19.76
CA GLU A 77 5.42 1.99 18.94
C GLU A 77 5.96 2.21 17.53
N VAL A 78 6.65 1.20 17.02
CA VAL A 78 7.09 1.10 15.62
C VAL A 78 5.97 0.42 14.84
N GLN A 79 4.91 1.17 14.57
CA GLN A 79 3.75 0.69 13.82
C GLN A 79 3.03 1.83 13.09
N ALA A 80 2.34 1.48 12.01
CA ALA A 80 1.26 2.26 11.43
C ALA A 80 0.09 1.31 11.16
N TYR A 81 -1.13 1.82 11.07
CA TYR A 81 -2.28 0.98 10.75
C TYR A 81 -3.41 1.78 10.11
N ALA A 82 -4.21 1.06 9.34
CA ALA A 82 -5.46 1.56 8.77
C ALA A 82 -6.67 0.96 9.50
N SER A 83 -7.66 1.79 9.77
CA SER A 83 -8.95 1.38 10.35
C SER A 83 -10.09 2.09 9.65
N SER A 84 -11.28 1.50 9.69
CA SER A 84 -12.46 2.08 9.04
C SER A 84 -13.73 1.79 9.81
N ASN A 85 -14.59 2.79 9.95
CA ASN A 85 -15.95 2.60 10.46
C ASN A 85 -17.04 2.70 9.35
N GLY A 86 -16.63 2.67 8.08
CA GLY A 86 -17.51 2.78 6.92
C GLY A 86 -17.88 4.22 6.52
N LYS A 87 -17.68 5.20 7.41
CA LYS A 87 -17.83 6.63 7.10
C LYS A 87 -16.49 7.37 7.13
N ILE A 88 -15.63 7.01 8.07
CA ILE A 88 -14.30 7.58 8.25
C ILE A 88 -13.28 6.46 8.07
N ASP A 89 -12.30 6.73 7.21
CA ASP A 89 -11.11 5.93 7.00
C ASP A 89 -9.93 6.61 7.66
N GLN A 90 -9.36 5.91 8.64
CA GLN A 90 -8.23 6.40 9.40
C GLN A 90 -6.96 5.73 8.92
N VAL A 91 -5.90 6.54 8.87
CA VAL A 91 -4.52 6.11 8.76
C VAL A 91 -3.80 6.64 9.98
N VAL A 92 -3.40 5.76 10.88
CA VAL A 92 -2.67 6.13 12.11
C VAL A 92 -1.22 5.77 11.94
N VAL A 93 -0.32 6.73 12.16
CA VAL A 93 1.12 6.49 12.16
C VAL A 93 1.63 6.75 13.57
N ASN A 94 2.30 5.78 14.18
CA ASN A 94 2.91 5.99 15.50
C ASN A 94 4.24 6.74 15.37
N GLY A 95 4.51 7.66 16.29
CA GLY A 95 5.74 8.43 16.27
C GLY A 95 7.02 7.59 16.40
N GLY A 96 6.95 6.42 17.03
CA GLY A 96 8.07 5.49 17.09
C GLY A 96 8.52 5.00 15.71
N MET A 97 7.57 4.85 14.77
CA MET A 97 7.88 4.59 13.36
C MET A 97 8.63 5.75 12.72
N ALA A 98 8.18 6.99 12.95
CA ALA A 98 8.79 8.19 12.38
C ALA A 98 10.23 8.41 12.89
N ARG A 99 10.49 8.11 14.17
CA ARG A 99 11.81 8.28 14.81
C ARG A 99 12.76 7.09 14.64
N HIS A 100 12.30 6.01 14.01
CA HIS A 100 13.12 4.81 13.83
C HIS A 100 14.45 5.15 13.11
N PRO A 101 15.61 4.65 13.55
CA PRO A 101 16.93 5.10 13.02
C PRO A 101 17.13 4.91 11.52
N LEU A 102 16.51 3.89 10.94
CA LEU A 102 16.54 3.67 9.49
C LEU A 102 15.55 4.57 8.72
N MET A 103 14.59 5.20 9.39
CA MET A 103 13.52 5.94 8.75
C MET A 103 13.99 7.27 8.18
N ASN A 104 13.35 7.70 7.09
CA ASN A 104 13.48 9.04 6.52
C ASN A 104 12.11 9.50 5.99
N ARG A 105 12.03 10.73 5.49
CA ARG A 105 10.76 11.34 5.04
C ARG A 105 10.08 10.52 3.93
N ASP A 106 10.84 10.04 2.94
CA ASP A 106 10.28 9.31 1.80
C ASP A 106 9.81 7.91 2.19
N ALA A 107 10.57 7.22 3.05
CA ALA A 107 10.19 5.92 3.59
C ALA A 107 8.94 6.03 4.47
N LEU A 108 8.83 7.08 5.28
CA LEU A 108 7.63 7.31 6.09
C LEU A 108 6.42 7.66 5.21
N THR A 109 6.64 8.39 4.12
CA THR A 109 5.60 8.65 3.11
C THR A 109 5.11 7.33 2.52
N LEU A 110 6.03 6.40 2.22
CA LEU A 110 5.68 5.08 1.70
C LEU A 110 4.84 4.26 2.70
N ILE A 111 5.15 4.32 3.99
CA ILE A 111 4.32 3.68 5.04
C ILE A 111 2.90 4.25 5.04
N ILE A 112 2.73 5.57 4.99
CA ILE A 112 1.40 6.18 4.93
C ILE A 112 0.66 5.76 3.65
N CYS A 113 1.36 5.73 2.53
CA CYS A 113 0.81 5.28 1.25
C CYS A 113 0.37 3.81 1.27
N HIS A 114 1.08 2.94 2.00
CA HIS A 114 0.66 1.57 2.23
C HIS A 114 -0.66 1.53 3.02
N GLU A 115 -0.79 2.30 4.10
CA GLU A 115 -2.04 2.34 4.87
C GLU A 115 -3.22 2.89 4.06
N LEU A 116 -2.99 3.90 3.22
CA LEU A 116 -3.98 4.35 2.23
C LEU A 116 -4.35 3.23 1.26
N GLY A 117 -3.38 2.41 0.86
CA GLY A 117 -3.59 1.26 0.00
C GLY A 117 -4.58 0.24 0.57
N HIS A 118 -4.66 0.07 1.89
CA HIS A 118 -5.70 -0.78 2.49
C HIS A 118 -7.12 -0.32 2.18
N HIS A 119 -7.32 1.00 2.03
CA HIS A 119 -8.62 1.59 1.74
C HIS A 119 -8.91 1.69 0.24
N ILE A 120 -7.92 2.11 -0.56
CA ILE A 120 -8.11 2.47 -1.99
C ILE A 120 -7.18 1.75 -2.96
N GLY A 121 -6.45 0.74 -2.51
CA GLY A 121 -5.46 -0.01 -3.30
C GLY A 121 -6.03 -1.03 -4.30
N GLY A 122 -7.34 -1.20 -4.36
CA GLY A 122 -8.03 -2.09 -5.30
C GLY A 122 -7.79 -3.58 -5.04
N ALA A 123 -8.06 -4.40 -6.05
CA ALA A 123 -7.90 -5.84 -5.98
C ALA A 123 -6.41 -6.28 -6.00
N PRO A 124 -6.05 -7.38 -5.31
CA PRO A 124 -6.93 -8.25 -4.53
C PRO A 124 -7.22 -7.79 -3.09
N GLN A 125 -8.39 -8.17 -2.57
CA GLN A 125 -8.89 -7.79 -1.24
C GLN A 125 -9.06 -9.01 -0.31
N ALA A 126 -8.86 -8.81 1.00
CA ALA A 126 -9.03 -9.84 2.04
C ALA A 126 -10.53 -10.10 2.28
N LEU A 127 -11.10 -11.07 1.56
CA LEU A 127 -12.54 -11.42 1.51
C LEU A 127 -13.42 -10.26 1.02
N PHE A 128 -14.22 -10.53 -0.03
CA PHE A 128 -15.05 -9.55 -0.75
C PHE A 128 -15.91 -8.61 0.13
N PHE A 129 -16.31 -9.04 1.33
CA PHE A 129 -17.21 -8.26 2.19
C PHE A 129 -16.51 -7.16 3.01
N THR A 130 -15.19 -7.25 3.22
CA THR A 130 -14.47 -6.18 3.93
C THR A 130 -14.05 -5.05 3.00
N GLY A 131 -13.94 -5.33 1.70
CA GLY A 131 -13.43 -4.38 0.71
C GLY A 131 -11.97 -3.97 0.92
N ARG A 132 -11.25 -4.63 1.84
CA ARG A 132 -9.91 -4.21 2.27
C ARG A 132 -8.83 -4.85 1.42
N THR A 133 -7.97 -4.04 0.82
CA THR A 133 -6.83 -4.49 0.02
C THR A 133 -5.86 -5.33 0.86
N VAL A 134 -5.35 -6.45 0.32
CA VAL A 134 -4.35 -7.29 1.01
C VAL A 134 -2.98 -6.61 1.12
N GLU A 135 -2.15 -7.04 2.07
CA GLU A 135 -0.82 -6.45 2.37
C GLU A 135 0.06 -6.21 1.15
N GLY A 136 0.27 -7.24 0.31
CA GLY A 136 1.09 -7.10 -0.90
C GLY A 136 0.49 -6.13 -1.93
N GLN A 137 -0.83 -6.05 -2.02
CA GLN A 137 -1.48 -5.11 -2.93
C GLN A 137 -1.42 -3.67 -2.41
N ALA A 138 -1.51 -3.47 -1.09
CA ALA A 138 -1.31 -2.17 -0.46
C ALA A 138 0.12 -1.66 -0.70
N ASP A 139 1.13 -2.54 -0.57
CA ASP A 139 2.52 -2.23 -0.92
C ASP A 139 2.66 -1.83 -2.40
N TYR A 140 2.05 -2.60 -3.29
CA TYR A 140 2.09 -2.34 -4.73
C TYR A 140 1.43 -0.99 -5.10
N PHE A 141 0.24 -0.71 -4.57
CA PHE A 141 -0.45 0.58 -4.72
C PHE A 141 0.40 1.76 -4.23
N ALA A 142 1.06 1.58 -3.08
CA ALA A 142 1.79 2.65 -2.41
C ALA A 142 2.84 3.30 -3.32
N THR A 143 3.52 2.50 -4.14
CA THR A 143 4.53 2.96 -5.09
C THR A 143 3.96 3.21 -6.49
N LEU A 144 3.01 2.39 -6.95
CA LEU A 144 2.40 2.52 -8.27
C LEU A 144 1.59 3.81 -8.44
N LYS A 145 0.91 4.26 -7.39
CA LYS A 145 -0.01 5.40 -7.43
C LYS A 145 0.36 6.47 -6.42
N CYS A 146 0.45 6.10 -5.14
CA CYS A 146 0.46 7.09 -4.06
C CYS A 146 1.73 7.95 -4.03
N LEU A 147 2.91 7.33 -4.02
CA LEU A 147 4.17 8.07 -4.07
C LEU A 147 4.30 8.92 -5.34
N ARG A 148 3.87 8.40 -6.49
CA ARG A 148 3.93 9.15 -7.76
C ARG A 148 3.10 10.42 -7.72
N ARG A 149 1.90 10.39 -7.12
CA ARG A 149 1.08 11.59 -6.89
C ARG A 149 1.76 12.57 -5.95
N LEU A 150 2.22 12.10 -4.79
CA LEU A 150 2.86 12.96 -3.78
C LEU A 150 4.17 13.57 -4.27
N PHE A 151 4.94 12.85 -5.08
CA PHE A 151 6.24 13.31 -5.58
C PHE A 151 6.13 14.07 -6.90
N ALA A 152 4.96 14.09 -7.54
CA ALA A 152 4.76 14.75 -8.83
C ALA A 152 5.25 16.21 -8.81
N HIS A 153 4.97 16.94 -7.74
CA HIS A 153 5.26 18.37 -7.63
C HIS A 153 6.51 18.69 -6.79
N ASP A 154 7.23 17.68 -6.31
CA ASP A 154 8.46 17.87 -5.56
C ASP A 154 9.65 18.12 -6.50
N ASP A 155 10.73 18.71 -5.97
CA ASP A 155 12.00 18.74 -6.67
C ASP A 155 12.71 17.38 -6.55
N ASN A 156 12.63 16.59 -7.62
CA ASN A 156 13.22 15.26 -7.69
C ASN A 156 14.57 15.25 -8.44
N LYS A 157 15.08 16.39 -8.92
CA LYS A 157 16.25 16.41 -9.84
C LYS A 157 17.50 15.79 -9.23
N ASN A 158 17.69 15.99 -7.93
CA ASN A 158 18.89 15.53 -7.22
C ASN A 158 19.03 13.99 -7.18
N PHE A 159 17.93 13.24 -7.35
CA PHE A 159 17.97 11.78 -7.33
C PHE A 159 18.61 11.16 -8.58
N LEU A 160 18.76 11.90 -9.68
CA LEU A 160 19.42 11.41 -10.88
C LEU A 160 20.93 11.69 -10.90
N SER A 161 21.38 12.64 -10.10
CA SER A 161 22.78 13.05 -9.98
C SER A 161 23.47 12.48 -8.74
N ASP A 162 22.78 11.62 -7.99
CA ASP A 162 23.31 11.01 -6.78
C ASP A 162 24.12 9.76 -7.16
N ASP A 163 25.44 9.85 -7.01
CA ASP A 163 26.39 8.76 -7.31
C ASP A 163 26.16 7.50 -6.42
N SER A 164 25.34 7.60 -5.37
CA SER A 164 24.98 6.46 -4.51
C SER A 164 23.80 5.63 -5.03
N VAL A 165 23.15 6.05 -6.13
CA VAL A 165 22.03 5.30 -6.71
C VAL A 165 22.51 3.95 -7.26
N ASP A 166 21.81 2.90 -6.87
CA ASP A 166 22.11 1.55 -7.34
C ASP A 166 21.94 1.44 -8.87
N PRO A 167 22.95 0.96 -9.62
CA PRO A 167 22.87 0.83 -11.07
C PRO A 167 21.71 -0.03 -11.57
N TYR A 168 21.28 -1.03 -10.81
CA TYR A 168 20.11 -1.85 -11.14
C TYR A 168 18.85 -1.00 -11.15
N ILE A 169 18.66 -0.14 -10.14
CA ILE A 169 17.50 0.75 -10.04
C ILE A 169 17.49 1.77 -11.16
N LEU A 170 18.64 2.42 -11.42
CA LEU A 170 18.72 3.40 -12.50
C LEU A 170 18.41 2.76 -13.87
N LYS A 171 18.90 1.54 -14.11
CA LYS A 171 18.61 0.79 -15.34
C LYS A 171 17.13 0.46 -15.48
N GLU A 172 16.49 -0.09 -14.45
CA GLU A 172 15.06 -0.46 -14.51
C GLU A 172 14.17 0.79 -14.66
N CYS A 173 14.47 1.88 -13.94
CA CYS A 173 13.72 3.13 -14.06
C CYS A 173 13.80 3.75 -15.47
N ASN A 174 15.00 3.83 -16.06
CA ASN A 174 15.17 4.28 -17.45
C ASN A 174 14.49 3.34 -18.47
N SER A 175 14.32 2.07 -18.12
CA SER A 175 13.61 1.11 -18.97
C SER A 175 12.09 1.18 -18.84
N SER A 176 11.58 1.80 -17.78
CA SER A 176 10.15 1.98 -17.52
C SER A 176 9.62 3.34 -17.95
N PHE A 177 10.44 4.38 -17.92
CA PHE A 177 9.98 5.76 -18.12
C PHE A 177 10.90 6.52 -19.08
N GLU A 178 10.29 7.32 -19.97
CA GLU A 178 11.02 8.13 -20.96
C GLU A 178 11.39 9.51 -20.41
N LEU A 179 10.55 10.10 -19.56
CA LEU A 179 10.75 11.45 -19.04
C LEU A 179 11.66 11.42 -17.81
N ASN A 180 12.71 12.24 -17.80
CA ASN A 180 13.62 12.36 -16.65
C ASN A 180 12.91 12.63 -15.33
N ARG A 181 11.80 13.39 -15.34
CA ARG A 181 10.98 13.62 -14.14
C ARG A 181 10.43 12.30 -13.57
N ASP A 182 9.93 11.43 -14.44
CA ASP A 182 9.34 10.14 -14.03
C ASP A 182 10.43 9.15 -13.62
N VAL A 183 11.57 9.14 -14.31
CA VAL A 183 12.76 8.37 -13.90
C VAL A 183 13.22 8.80 -12.51
N ALA A 184 13.26 10.11 -12.22
CA ALA A 184 13.65 10.62 -10.91
C ALA A 184 12.69 10.18 -9.79
N ILE A 185 11.38 10.24 -10.05
CA ILE A 185 10.35 9.75 -9.12
C ILE A 185 10.48 8.23 -8.92
N CYS A 186 10.78 7.49 -9.98
CA CYS A 186 11.01 6.05 -9.92
C CYS A 186 12.21 5.72 -9.01
N VAL A 187 13.36 6.37 -9.22
CA VAL A 187 14.57 6.19 -8.40
C VAL A 187 14.29 6.53 -6.94
N ARG A 188 13.71 7.71 -6.68
CA ARG A 188 13.33 8.15 -5.32
C ARG A 188 12.43 7.15 -4.60
N SER A 189 11.41 6.65 -5.32
CA SER A 189 10.47 5.67 -4.77
C SER A 189 11.17 4.34 -4.44
N ALA A 190 12.06 3.84 -5.30
CA ALA A 190 12.83 2.63 -5.03
C ALA A 190 13.74 2.75 -3.79
N LEU A 191 14.38 3.91 -3.59
CA LEU A 191 15.19 4.17 -2.39
C LEU A 191 14.33 4.16 -1.12
N ALA A 192 13.14 4.77 -1.15
CA ALA A 192 12.17 4.69 -0.05
C ALA A 192 11.75 3.24 0.23
N SER A 193 11.48 2.46 -0.82
CA SER A 193 11.14 1.03 -0.73
C SER A 193 12.24 0.22 -0.06
N LYS A 194 13.51 0.50 -0.36
CA LYS A 194 14.65 -0.15 0.27
C LYS A 194 14.71 0.13 1.77
N THR A 195 14.49 1.38 2.17
CA THR A 195 14.44 1.75 3.57
C THR A 195 13.34 0.99 4.31
N VAL A 196 12.11 0.95 3.78
CA VAL A 196 11.01 0.18 4.38
C VAL A 196 11.32 -1.33 4.42
N GLY A 197 11.95 -1.86 3.37
CA GLY A 197 12.45 -3.24 3.34
C GLY A 197 13.46 -3.53 4.45
N ASN A 198 14.39 -2.61 4.72
CA ASN A 198 15.35 -2.75 5.82
C ASN A 198 14.67 -2.68 7.20
N VAL A 199 13.73 -1.78 7.40
CA VAL A 199 12.92 -1.72 8.64
C VAL A 199 12.14 -3.02 8.84
N THR A 200 11.54 -3.56 7.77
CA THR A 200 10.84 -4.85 7.80
C THR A 200 11.78 -5.98 8.20
N ALA A 201 13.02 -5.98 7.70
CA ALA A 201 14.02 -6.96 8.06
C ALA A 201 14.45 -6.86 9.53
N GLU A 202 14.58 -5.65 10.07
CA GLU A 202 14.87 -5.44 11.50
C GLU A 202 13.73 -5.94 12.39
N VAL A 203 12.49 -5.54 12.07
CA VAL A 203 11.27 -5.97 12.79
C VAL A 203 11.14 -7.51 12.79
N GLN A 204 11.33 -8.14 11.63
CA GLN A 204 11.22 -9.59 11.48
C GLN A 204 12.49 -10.37 11.88
N ARG A 205 13.58 -9.68 12.26
CA ARG A 205 14.91 -10.27 12.54
C ARG A 205 15.42 -11.15 11.38
N LYS A 206 15.32 -10.64 10.16
CA LYS A 206 15.75 -11.27 8.90
C LYS A 206 16.87 -10.47 8.24
N LYS A 207 17.46 -11.04 7.18
CA LYS A 207 18.46 -10.35 6.36
C LYS A 207 17.84 -9.16 5.65
N PHE A 208 18.62 -8.10 5.49
CA PHE A 208 18.22 -6.94 4.70
C PHE A 208 18.02 -7.36 3.24
N PRO A 209 16.91 -6.92 2.59
CA PRO A 209 16.65 -7.27 1.20
C PRO A 209 17.64 -6.55 0.29
N ARG A 210 17.81 -6.98 -0.97
CA ARG A 210 18.62 -6.31 -1.98
C ARG A 210 17.82 -6.03 -3.23
N PHE A 211 18.22 -5.01 -3.97
CA PHE A 211 17.54 -4.63 -5.21
C PHE A 211 17.70 -5.69 -6.30
N ASP A 212 18.87 -6.34 -6.35
CA ASP A 212 19.30 -7.25 -7.41
C ASP A 212 19.05 -8.74 -7.12
N THR A 213 18.42 -9.07 -5.98
CA THR A 213 18.15 -10.46 -5.57
C THR A 213 16.66 -10.71 -5.32
N PRO A 214 15.81 -10.70 -6.36
CA PRO A 214 14.38 -10.90 -6.19
C PRO A 214 14.05 -12.27 -5.58
N ASP A 215 13.04 -12.31 -4.72
CA ASP A 215 12.47 -13.52 -4.13
C ASP A 215 11.93 -14.43 -5.24
N GLN A 216 12.46 -15.65 -5.31
CA GLN A 216 12.09 -16.64 -6.33
C GLN A 216 10.90 -17.50 -5.92
N THR A 217 10.34 -17.28 -4.72
CA THR A 217 9.17 -18.01 -4.24
C THR A 217 7.99 -17.76 -5.19
N ARG A 218 7.29 -18.85 -5.53
CA ARG A 218 6.01 -18.81 -6.24
C ARG A 218 4.96 -19.43 -5.34
N VAL A 219 3.97 -18.63 -4.97
CA VAL A 219 2.85 -19.10 -4.15
C VAL A 219 1.82 -19.84 -5.01
N GLU A 220 1.13 -20.81 -4.40
CA GLU A 220 0.00 -21.51 -5.04
C GLU A 220 -1.35 -20.84 -4.76
N ARG A 221 -1.37 -19.87 -3.83
CA ARG A 221 -2.56 -19.10 -3.43
C ARG A 221 -2.13 -17.71 -2.97
N LEU A 222 -3.04 -16.76 -3.06
CA LEU A 222 -2.85 -15.40 -2.55
C LEU A 222 -2.45 -15.41 -1.07
N ILE A 223 -1.38 -14.70 -0.71
CA ILE A 223 -1.06 -14.40 0.68
C ILE A 223 -1.75 -13.10 1.08
N HIS A 224 -2.59 -13.16 2.12
CA HIS A 224 -3.32 -11.98 2.61
C HIS A 224 -2.51 -11.11 3.58
N GLY A 225 -1.62 -11.74 4.36
CA GLY A 225 -0.84 -11.09 5.42
C GLY A 225 0.57 -10.68 5.02
N HIS A 226 1.37 -10.26 6.01
CA HIS A 226 2.72 -9.74 5.79
C HIS A 226 3.66 -10.77 5.15
N THR A 227 4.46 -10.31 4.20
CA THR A 227 5.48 -11.11 3.51
C THR A 227 6.86 -10.90 4.14
N GLY A 228 7.86 -11.65 3.67
CA GLY A 228 9.25 -11.43 4.05
C GLY A 228 9.82 -10.11 3.49
N PRO A 229 10.92 -9.59 4.03
CA PRO A 229 11.49 -8.30 3.62
C PRO A 229 11.85 -8.21 2.13
N GLN A 230 12.37 -9.31 1.54
CA GLN A 230 12.70 -9.34 0.11
C GLN A 230 11.44 -9.26 -0.74
N CYS A 231 10.46 -10.14 -0.50
CA CYS A 231 9.18 -10.10 -1.20
C CYS A 231 8.47 -8.74 -1.08
N ARG A 232 8.53 -8.10 0.10
CA ARG A 232 8.00 -6.75 0.31
C ARG A 232 8.72 -5.70 -0.53
N LEU A 233 10.06 -5.73 -0.56
CA LEU A 233 10.84 -4.86 -1.45
C LEU A 233 10.48 -5.11 -2.93
N ASP A 234 10.43 -6.37 -3.36
CA ASP A 234 10.11 -6.73 -4.74
C ASP A 234 8.71 -6.25 -5.15
N THR A 235 7.79 -6.22 -4.20
CA THR A 235 6.41 -5.74 -4.40
C THR A 235 6.38 -4.23 -4.63
N TYR A 236 7.10 -3.48 -3.81
CA TYR A 236 7.29 -2.06 -4.04
C TYR A 236 7.99 -1.79 -5.38
N LEU A 237 9.07 -2.51 -5.69
CA LEU A 237 9.80 -2.34 -6.95
C LEU A 237 8.92 -2.65 -8.16
N ALA A 238 8.04 -3.64 -8.07
CA ALA A 238 7.05 -3.89 -9.11
C ALA A 238 6.16 -2.65 -9.34
N GLY A 239 5.64 -2.02 -8.28
CA GLY A 239 4.84 -0.81 -8.41
C GLY A 239 5.63 0.37 -8.98
N VAL A 240 6.88 0.53 -8.51
CA VAL A 240 7.82 1.55 -9.00
C VAL A 240 8.09 1.41 -10.51
N PHE A 241 8.30 0.20 -11.00
CA PHE A 241 8.67 -0.05 -12.40
C PHE A 241 7.47 -0.12 -13.35
N CYS A 242 6.25 -0.02 -12.87
CA CYS A 242 5.07 -0.12 -13.70
C CYS A 242 4.72 1.23 -14.35
N PRO A 243 4.74 1.36 -15.70
CA PRO A 243 4.53 2.64 -16.37
C PRO A 243 3.06 3.05 -16.51
N VAL A 244 2.11 2.28 -15.96
CA VAL A 244 0.69 2.62 -16.04
C VAL A 244 0.44 4.01 -15.48
N GLN A 245 -0.42 4.78 -16.14
CA GLN A 245 -0.71 6.16 -15.77
C GLN A 245 -1.25 6.27 -14.34
N VAL A 246 -0.84 7.32 -13.62
CA VAL A 246 -1.29 7.54 -12.23
C VAL A 246 -2.79 7.86 -12.15
N SER A 247 -3.36 8.43 -13.22
CA SER A 247 -4.77 8.80 -13.35
C SER A 247 -5.71 7.64 -13.64
N LEU A 248 -5.19 6.45 -13.96
CA LEU A 248 -5.99 5.25 -14.13
C LEU A 248 -6.05 4.50 -12.80
N ASP A 249 -7.19 4.60 -12.11
CA ASP A 249 -7.38 3.97 -10.80
C ASP A 249 -7.32 2.44 -10.89
N LEU A 250 -6.95 1.81 -9.77
CA LEU A 250 -7.01 0.37 -9.62
C LEU A 250 -8.46 -0.07 -9.42
N SER A 251 -8.88 -1.12 -10.12
CA SER A 251 -10.22 -1.66 -9.93
C SER A 251 -10.30 -2.47 -8.64
N PRO A 252 -11.41 -2.36 -7.88
CA PRO A 252 -11.66 -3.24 -6.74
C PRO A 252 -12.05 -4.67 -7.15
N LEU A 253 -12.34 -4.91 -8.44
CA LEU A 253 -12.82 -6.21 -8.94
C LEU A 253 -11.89 -6.82 -10.00
N ASP A 254 -11.31 -5.98 -10.86
CA ASP A 254 -10.45 -6.41 -11.96
C ASP A 254 -8.98 -6.21 -11.56
N LEU A 255 -8.24 -7.31 -11.54
CA LEU A 255 -6.84 -7.32 -11.13
C LEU A 255 -5.93 -6.55 -12.09
N ASP A 256 -6.32 -6.38 -13.35
CA ASP A 256 -5.45 -5.86 -14.40
C ASP A 256 -5.71 -4.39 -14.73
N VAL A 257 -6.86 -3.84 -14.32
CA VAL A 257 -7.17 -2.41 -14.51
C VAL A 257 -6.27 -1.54 -13.63
N GLY A 258 -5.61 -0.56 -14.27
CA GLY A 258 -4.74 0.39 -13.57
C GLY A 258 -3.40 -0.19 -13.10
N ALA A 259 -3.09 -1.45 -13.44
CA ALA A 259 -1.89 -2.17 -13.01
C ALA A 259 -1.14 -2.82 -14.19
N CYS A 260 0.15 -3.10 -13.99
CA CYS A 260 0.89 -3.97 -14.90
C CYS A 260 0.50 -5.43 -14.69
N SER A 261 0.22 -6.14 -15.78
CA SER A 261 -0.24 -7.53 -15.74
C SER A 261 0.52 -8.45 -16.69
N ARG A 262 0.93 -9.60 -16.15
CA ARG A 262 1.51 -10.68 -16.96
C ARG A 262 0.49 -11.32 -17.90
N TRP A 263 -0.81 -11.19 -17.61
CA TRP A 263 -1.85 -11.62 -18.54
C TRP A 263 -1.74 -10.88 -19.88
N PHE A 264 -1.40 -9.59 -19.85
CA PHE A 264 -1.12 -8.78 -21.03
C PHE A 264 0.36 -8.81 -21.47
N GLY A 265 1.13 -9.81 -21.02
CA GLY A 265 2.54 -9.97 -21.38
C GLY A 265 3.51 -9.03 -20.67
N GLN A 266 3.03 -8.17 -19.74
CA GLN A 266 3.89 -7.26 -18.99
C GLN A 266 4.56 -8.01 -17.84
N LYS A 267 5.84 -8.35 -18.00
CA LYS A 267 6.64 -8.97 -16.92
C LYS A 267 7.22 -7.94 -15.97
N ARG A 268 7.71 -6.81 -16.51
CA ARG A 268 8.21 -5.69 -15.71
C ARG A 268 7.03 -4.98 -15.04
N GLY A 269 7.19 -4.72 -13.75
CA GLY A 269 6.20 -4.04 -12.94
C GLY A 269 4.99 -4.87 -12.53
N ALA A 270 4.86 -6.12 -12.97
CA ALA A 270 3.78 -6.97 -12.50
C ALA A 270 4.01 -7.47 -11.06
N ARG A 271 2.93 -7.56 -10.28
CA ARG A 271 2.92 -8.05 -8.89
C ARG A 271 3.78 -9.30 -8.71
N PRO A 272 4.66 -9.39 -7.71
CA PRO A 272 5.59 -10.51 -7.59
C PRO A 272 4.90 -11.78 -7.07
N LEU A 273 5.44 -12.92 -7.50
CA LEU A 273 4.86 -14.24 -7.25
C LEU A 273 5.10 -14.78 -5.85
N CYS A 274 5.91 -14.08 -5.06
CA CYS A 274 6.19 -14.41 -3.67
C CYS A 274 4.99 -14.15 -2.74
N TRP A 275 3.92 -13.50 -3.24
CA TRP A 275 2.62 -13.36 -2.55
C TRP A 275 1.40 -13.42 -3.47
N TYR A 276 1.57 -13.11 -4.76
CA TYR A 276 0.50 -13.06 -5.74
C TYR A 276 0.42 -14.36 -6.54
N ASP A 277 -0.78 -14.95 -6.63
CA ASP A 277 -1.05 -16.10 -7.50
C ASP A 277 -1.67 -15.64 -8.82
N GLU A 278 -0.98 -15.92 -9.93
CA GLU A 278 -1.43 -15.57 -11.28
C GLU A 278 -2.68 -16.33 -11.73
N LYS A 279 -2.99 -17.45 -11.06
CA LYS A 279 -4.21 -18.24 -11.34
C LYS A 279 -5.43 -17.69 -10.63
N LEU A 280 -5.30 -16.59 -9.88
CA LEU A 280 -6.44 -15.88 -9.30
C LEU A 280 -7.31 -15.32 -10.42
N ASN A 281 -8.28 -16.12 -10.86
CA ASN A 281 -9.35 -15.66 -11.73
C ASN A 281 -10.40 -14.97 -10.87
N PHE A 282 -10.30 -13.65 -10.69
CA PHE A 282 -11.48 -12.85 -10.33
C PHE A 282 -12.33 -12.65 -11.59
N THR A 283 -12.75 -13.74 -12.22
CA THR A 283 -13.92 -13.69 -13.09
C THR A 283 -15.13 -13.55 -12.18
N TYR A 284 -15.65 -12.34 -12.02
CA TYR A 284 -17.03 -12.21 -11.58
C TYR A 284 -17.91 -13.03 -12.55
N PRO A 285 -18.88 -13.80 -12.05
CA PRO A 285 -19.85 -14.46 -12.91
C PRO A 285 -20.85 -13.42 -13.40
N TYR A 286 -20.45 -12.54 -14.31
CA TYR A 286 -21.38 -11.80 -15.15
C TYR A 286 -20.87 -11.87 -16.58
N ASP A 287 -21.36 -12.92 -17.22
CA ASP A 287 -21.55 -13.00 -18.66
C ASP A 287 -22.22 -11.70 -19.15
N LEU A 288 -21.43 -10.75 -19.64
CA LEU A 288 -21.91 -9.58 -20.39
C LEU A 288 -22.36 -9.97 -21.83
N LYS A 289 -22.78 -11.22 -22.03
CA LYS A 289 -23.34 -11.74 -23.29
C LYS A 289 -24.84 -11.99 -23.29
N LEU A 290 -25.57 -11.63 -22.23
CA LEU A 290 -27.02 -11.73 -22.18
C LEU A 290 -27.72 -10.38 -21.94
N MET A 291 -27.33 -9.32 -22.65
CA MET A 291 -28.16 -8.12 -22.85
C MET A 291 -27.99 -7.48 -24.23
N SER A 292 -27.80 -8.29 -25.29
CA SER A 292 -27.85 -7.80 -26.68
C SER A 292 -28.68 -8.67 -27.63
N SER A 293 -29.61 -9.47 -27.12
CA SER A 293 -30.49 -10.28 -27.98
C SER A 293 -31.91 -10.40 -27.47
N GLU A 294 -32.55 -9.29 -27.09
CA GLU A 294 -34.02 -9.18 -27.11
C GLU A 294 -34.44 -7.79 -27.63
N THR A 295 -34.03 -7.50 -28.85
CA THR A 295 -34.81 -6.66 -29.75
C THR A 295 -34.83 -7.36 -31.10
N LYS A 296 -35.84 -8.22 -31.30
CA LYS A 296 -36.48 -8.61 -32.57
C LYS A 296 -37.40 -9.81 -32.36
N ASN A 297 -38.65 -9.51 -31.98
CA ASN A 297 -39.86 -9.83 -32.75
C ASN A 297 -41.08 -9.35 -31.97
#